data_AF-A0A2D3WAE5-F1
#
_entry.id   AF-A0A2D3WAE5-F1
#
_cell.length_a   1.000
_cell.length_b   1.000
_cell.length_c   1.000
_cell.angle_alpha   90.00
_cell.angle_beta   90.00
_cell.angle_gamma   90.00
#
_symmetry.space_group_name_H-M   'P 1'
#
loop_
_entity.id
_entity.type
_entity.pdbx_description
1 polymer ?
#
loop_
_entity_poly.entity_id
_entity_poly.type
_entity_poly.pdbx_seq_one_letter_code
_entity_poly.pdbx_strand_id
1 'polypeptide(L)'
;LVHFSMHPEFPFMELSAAMDVVHNSVDESADVIFGTTTDESLAKDFIRITLVATGFEKKAAQGINNCEFENKEAVAAAATVAKPRVVVRPAMVANGDYTEDFLDVPTFMRQQRD
;
A
#
# COMPACT_ATOMS: atom_id res chain seq x y z
N LEU A 1 -18.48 -9.36 8.74
CA LEU A 1 -18.61 -9.42 10.21
C LEU A 1 -18.11 -8.11 10.81
N VAL A 2 -18.92 -7.50 11.67
CA VAL A 2 -18.59 -6.29 12.42
C VAL A 2 -18.70 -6.59 13.91
N HIS A 3 -17.70 -6.23 14.69
CA HIS A 3 -17.74 -6.35 16.14
C HIS A 3 -17.43 -5.00 16.79
N PHE A 4 -18.25 -4.62 17.77
CA PHE A 4 -18.07 -3.40 18.55
C PHE A 4 -17.69 -3.77 19.98
N SER A 5 -16.59 -3.21 20.48
CA SER A 5 -16.25 -3.25 21.91
C SER A 5 -16.34 -1.85 22.47
N MET A 6 -17.19 -1.65 23.48
CA MET A 6 -17.53 -0.33 24.01
C MET A 6 -17.70 -0.36 25.53
N HIS A 7 -17.65 0.81 26.16
CA HIS A 7 -18.06 0.95 27.55
C HIS A 7 -19.59 0.70 27.68
N PRO A 8 -20.09 0.10 28.79
CA PRO A 8 -21.53 -0.11 29.00
C PRO A 8 -22.41 1.15 28.91
N GLU A 9 -21.82 2.32 29.16
CA GLU A 9 -22.49 3.63 29.09
C GLU A 9 -22.33 4.33 27.72
N PHE A 10 -21.77 3.66 26.72
CA PHE A 10 -21.60 4.27 25.40
C PHE A 10 -22.97 4.53 24.73
N PRO A 11 -23.19 5.72 24.11
CA PRO A 11 -24.47 6.06 23.51
C PRO A 11 -24.86 5.14 22.34
N PHE A 12 -26.06 4.54 22.41
CA PHE A 12 -26.59 3.70 21.33
C PHE A 12 -26.79 4.44 20.00
N MET A 13 -27.07 5.74 20.05
CA MET A 13 -27.29 6.55 18.83
C MET A 13 -26.04 6.60 17.95
N GLU A 14 -24.86 6.73 18.55
CA GLU A 14 -23.58 6.71 17.84
C GLU A 14 -23.29 5.34 17.23
N LEU A 15 -23.68 4.26 17.93
CA LEU A 15 -23.57 2.90 17.40
C LEU A 15 -24.44 2.71 16.15
N SER A 16 -25.68 3.20 16.18
CA SER A 16 -26.58 3.16 15.02
C SER A 16 -25.99 3.91 13.83
N ALA A 17 -25.47 5.12 14.05
CA ALA A 17 -24.87 5.92 12.98
C ALA A 17 -23.65 5.23 12.36
N ALA A 18 -22.80 4.60 13.18
CA ALA A 18 -21.67 3.83 12.68
C ALA A 18 -22.12 2.62 11.84
N MET A 19 -23.21 1.96 12.25
CA MET A 19 -23.76 0.83 11.51
C MET A 19 -24.36 1.25 10.17
N ASP A 20 -25.02 2.40 10.11
CA ASP A 20 -25.55 2.96 8.87
C ASP A 20 -24.43 3.21 7.84
N VAL A 21 -23.28 3.71 8.28
CA VAL A 21 -22.11 3.90 7.40
C VAL A 21 -21.63 2.57 6.83
N VAL A 22 -21.57 1.52 7.65
CA VAL A 22 -21.17 0.18 7.19
C VAL A 22 -22.17 -0.36 6.18
N HIS A 23 -23.48 -0.28 6.46
CA HIS A 23 -24.51 -0.76 5.54
C HIS A 23 -24.48 -0.04 4.19
N ASN A 24 -24.31 1.28 4.20
CA ASN A 24 -24.23 2.06 2.96
C ASN A 24 -22.96 1.78 2.14
N SER A 25 -21.91 1.28 2.77
CA SER A 25 -20.63 0.98 2.12
C SER A 25 -20.55 -0.45 1.59
N VAL A 26 -21.48 -1.31 1.98
CA VAL A 26 -21.51 -2.73 1.66
C VAL A 26 -22.53 -2.99 0.54
N ASP A 27 -22.29 -4.03 -0.25
CA ASP A 27 -23.20 -4.43 -1.33
C ASP A 27 -24.56 -4.88 -0.76
N GLU A 28 -25.66 -4.57 -1.45
CA GLU A 28 -27.02 -4.94 -1.04
C GLU A 28 -27.22 -6.45 -0.93
N SER A 29 -26.41 -7.23 -1.66
CA SER A 29 -26.44 -8.71 -1.62
C SER A 29 -25.53 -9.32 -0.56
N ALA A 30 -24.77 -8.51 0.19
CA ALA A 30 -23.82 -9.02 1.18
C ALA A 30 -24.44 -9.20 2.57
N ASP A 31 -24.18 -10.35 3.17
CA ASP A 31 -24.62 -10.66 4.53
C ASP A 31 -23.75 -9.95 5.57
N VAL A 32 -24.38 -9.11 6.39
CA VAL A 32 -23.71 -8.40 7.48
C VAL A 32 -24.09 -9.02 8.82
N ILE A 33 -23.10 -9.66 9.46
CA ILE A 33 -23.20 -10.14 10.84
C ILE A 33 -22.59 -9.07 11.75
N PHE A 34 -23.34 -8.62 12.76
CA PHE A 34 -22.86 -7.67 13.77
C PHE A 34 -22.90 -8.28 15.18
N GLY A 35 -22.02 -7.79 16.06
CA GLY A 35 -22.03 -8.16 17.48
C GLY A 35 -21.40 -7.07 18.35
N THR A 36 -21.74 -7.07 19.63
CA THR A 36 -21.29 -6.07 20.60
C THR A 36 -20.78 -6.74 21.87
N THR A 37 -19.69 -6.23 22.44
CA THR A 37 -19.17 -6.61 23.76
C THR A 37 -19.00 -5.34 24.60
N THR A 38 -19.39 -5.40 25.85
CA THR A 38 -19.17 -4.32 26.82
C THR A 38 -17.93 -4.57 27.65
N ASP A 39 -17.08 -3.56 27.81
CA ASP A 39 -15.85 -3.59 28.59
C ASP A 39 -15.71 -2.30 29.42
N GLU A 40 -15.70 -2.43 30.74
CA GLU A 40 -15.58 -1.31 31.69
C GLU A 40 -14.17 -0.69 31.70
N SER A 41 -13.17 -1.37 31.13
CA SER A 41 -11.81 -0.82 31.03
C SER A 41 -11.66 0.23 29.94
N LEU A 42 -12.60 0.30 28.99
CA LEU A 42 -12.62 1.28 27.92
C LEU A 42 -13.18 2.62 28.44
N ALA A 43 -12.64 3.73 27.93
CA ALA A 43 -13.19 5.05 28.24
C ALA A 43 -14.63 5.18 27.69
N LYS A 44 -15.47 5.97 28.39
CA LYS A 44 -16.90 6.13 28.04
C LYS A 44 -17.13 6.65 26.62
N ASP A 45 -16.22 7.47 26.12
CA ASP A 45 -16.29 8.10 24.79
C ASP A 45 -15.48 7.34 23.73
N PHE A 46 -14.98 6.14 24.05
CA PHE A 46 -14.14 5.35 23.16
C PHE A 46 -14.81 4.02 22.79
N ILE A 47 -14.75 3.69 21.50
CA ILE A 47 -15.18 2.40 20.98
C ILE A 47 -14.09 1.78 20.11
N ARG A 48 -14.02 0.46 20.13
CA ARG A 48 -13.18 -0.33 19.24
C ARG A 48 -14.06 -1.08 18.27
N ILE A 49 -13.78 -0.93 16.98
CA ILE A 49 -14.50 -1.61 15.91
C ILE A 49 -13.56 -2.59 15.23
N THR A 50 -13.99 -3.85 15.14
CA THR A 50 -13.29 -4.90 14.40
C THR A 50 -14.13 -5.29 13.19
N LEU A 51 -13.59 -5.06 11.99
CA LEU A 51 -14.24 -5.36 10.72
C LEU A 51 -13.52 -6.51 10.01
N VAL A 52 -14.25 -7.57 9.70
CA VAL A 52 -13.78 -8.67 8.86
C VAL A 52 -14.67 -8.74 7.63
N ALA A 53 -14.10 -8.44 6.48
CA ALA A 53 -14.77 -8.46 5.19
C ALA A 53 -14.18 -9.58 4.32
N THR A 54 -15.03 -10.48 3.83
CA THR A 54 -14.68 -11.63 2.99
C THR A 54 -15.51 -11.60 1.70
N GLY A 55 -15.23 -12.49 0.75
CA GLY A 55 -15.99 -12.57 -0.50
C GLY A 55 -15.48 -11.68 -1.65
N PHE A 56 -14.27 -11.12 -1.54
CA PHE A 56 -13.64 -10.32 -2.60
C PHE A 56 -13.02 -11.15 -3.75
N GLU A 57 -13.08 -12.48 -3.66
CA GLU A 57 -12.41 -13.40 -4.60
C GLU A 57 -12.88 -13.23 -6.05
N LYS A 58 -14.14 -12.81 -6.27
CA LYS A 58 -14.71 -12.66 -7.62
C LYS A 58 -14.15 -11.47 -8.42
N LYS A 59 -13.60 -10.44 -7.76
CA LYS A 59 -13.11 -9.21 -8.45
C LYS A 59 -11.61 -9.19 -8.71
N ALA A 60 -10.82 -10.02 -8.02
CA ALA A 60 -9.36 -10.09 -8.24
C ALA A 60 -8.96 -10.88 -9.49
N ALA A 61 -9.89 -11.61 -10.13
CA ALA A 61 -9.66 -12.34 -11.37
C ALA A 61 -9.69 -11.46 -12.63
N GLN A 62 -10.11 -10.19 -12.53
CA GLN A 62 -9.88 -9.21 -13.59
C GLN A 62 -8.54 -8.52 -13.30
N GLY A 63 -7.51 -9.03 -13.97
CA GLY A 63 -6.12 -8.71 -13.72
C GLY A 63 -5.82 -7.22 -13.55
N ILE A 64 -5.27 -6.89 -12.39
CA ILE A 64 -4.38 -5.74 -12.16
C ILE A 64 -3.01 -5.92 -12.84
N ASN A 65 -2.88 -6.89 -13.75
CA ASN A 65 -1.87 -6.84 -14.79
C ASN A 65 -2.55 -6.26 -16.02
N ASN A 66 -2.59 -4.93 -16.08
CA ASN A 66 -2.96 -4.24 -17.30
C ASN A 66 -1.84 -4.50 -18.33
N CYS A 67 -1.92 -5.60 -19.06
CA CYS A 67 -0.99 -5.95 -20.14
C CYS A 67 -0.98 -4.89 -21.26
N GLU A 68 -1.96 -3.99 -21.26
CA GLU A 68 -2.21 -3.01 -22.32
C GLU A 68 -1.60 -1.63 -22.04
N PHE A 69 -1.09 -1.37 -20.83
CA PHE A 69 -0.24 -0.20 -20.58
C PHE A 69 1.22 -0.53 -20.87
N GLU A 70 1.49 -0.96 -22.10
CA GLU A 70 2.82 -0.79 -22.66
C GLU A 70 3.00 0.72 -22.90
N ASN A 71 3.86 1.34 -22.10
CA ASN A 71 4.36 2.67 -22.39
C ASN A 71 5.13 2.61 -23.72
N LYS A 72 4.44 2.82 -24.84
CA LYS A 72 5.01 2.83 -26.20
C LYS A 72 6.07 3.92 -26.40
N GLU A 73 6.16 4.90 -25.49
CA GLU A 73 7.20 5.92 -25.51
C GLU A 73 8.56 5.40 -24.99
N ALA A 74 8.59 4.43 -24.07
CA ALA A 74 9.84 3.83 -23.59
C ALA A 74 10.52 2.92 -24.64
N VAL A 75 9.76 2.37 -25.60
CA VAL A 75 10.30 1.45 -26.62
C VAL A 75 10.72 2.20 -27.90
N ALA A 76 10.08 3.34 -28.22
CA ALA A 76 10.46 4.16 -29.37
C ALA A 76 11.70 5.04 -29.13
N ALA A 77 11.98 5.43 -27.87
CA ALA A 77 13.18 6.20 -27.53
C ALA A 77 14.48 5.37 -27.58
N ALA A 78 14.40 4.04 -27.67
CA ALA A 78 15.56 3.16 -27.81
C ALA A 78 16.02 2.96 -29.27
N ALA A 79 15.24 3.40 -30.27
CA ALA A 79 15.48 3.03 -31.67
C ALA A 79 16.16 4.10 -32.54
N THR A 80 16.04 5.41 -32.29
CA THR A 80 16.64 6.41 -33.20
C THR A 80 16.99 7.77 -32.55
N VAL A 81 18.30 7.98 -32.37
CA VAL A 81 19.06 9.22 -32.62
C VAL A 81 19.04 10.38 -31.58
N ALA A 82 20.27 10.65 -31.10
CA ALA A 82 20.91 11.95 -30.79
C ALA A 82 20.72 12.67 -29.44
N LYS A 83 21.76 12.49 -28.60
CA LYS A 83 22.44 13.46 -27.71
C LYS A 83 21.58 14.52 -26.98
N PRO A 84 21.42 14.42 -25.66
CA PRO A 84 21.25 15.59 -24.81
C PRO A 84 22.60 16.06 -24.24
N ARG A 85 22.73 17.38 -24.26
CA ARG A 85 23.85 18.23 -23.89
C ARG A 85 24.37 18.00 -22.48
N VAL A 86 25.70 17.96 -22.39
CA VAL A 86 26.51 17.93 -21.16
C VAL A 86 26.18 19.13 -20.26
N VAL A 87 25.83 18.85 -19.00
CA VAL A 87 25.98 19.81 -17.89
C VAL A 87 27.12 19.31 -17.02
N VAL A 88 28.26 19.99 -17.13
CA VAL A 88 29.52 19.66 -16.45
C VAL A 88 29.37 19.91 -14.95
N ARG A 89 29.72 18.90 -14.14
CA ARG A 89 30.06 19.07 -12.71
C ARG A 89 31.43 18.42 -12.49
N PRO A 90 32.33 19.04 -11.70
CA PRO A 90 33.76 18.81 -11.81
C PRO A 90 34.18 17.44 -11.27
N ALA A 91 35.20 16.88 -11.92
CA ALA A 91 35.78 15.57 -11.67
C ALA A 91 36.49 15.49 -10.32
N MET A 92 36.36 14.33 -9.65
CA MET A 92 37.30 13.85 -8.66
C MET A 92 37.80 12.46 -9.10
N VAL A 93 38.96 12.49 -9.78
CA VAL A 93 40.11 11.55 -9.79
C VAL A 93 39.88 10.19 -9.07
N ALA A 94 40.15 8.99 -9.61
CA ALA A 94 40.70 8.53 -10.90
C ALA A 94 40.40 7.02 -11.08
N ASN A 95 40.24 6.62 -12.35
CA ASN A 95 40.49 5.30 -12.94
C ASN A 95 40.18 4.04 -12.09
N GLY A 96 38.92 3.63 -12.06
CA GLY A 96 38.57 2.23 -11.82
C GLY A 96 37.60 1.78 -12.91
N ASP A 97 37.96 0.76 -13.69
CA ASP A 97 37.05 0.12 -14.64
C ASP A 97 35.76 -0.28 -13.91
N TYR A 98 34.64 0.33 -14.29
CA TYR A 98 33.32 -0.03 -13.80
C TYR A 98 32.83 -1.26 -14.58
N THR A 99 33.44 -2.42 -14.34
CA THR A 99 32.88 -3.69 -14.80
C THR A 99 31.65 -4.03 -13.96
N GLU A 100 30.65 -4.68 -14.56
CA GLU A 100 29.38 -4.99 -13.87
C GLU A 100 29.59 -5.87 -12.63
N ASP A 101 30.64 -6.71 -12.62
CA ASP A 101 31.13 -7.44 -11.44
C ASP A 101 31.47 -6.54 -10.22
N PHE A 102 31.89 -5.30 -10.44
CA PHE A 102 32.18 -4.37 -9.35
C PHE A 102 30.90 -3.91 -8.66
N LEU A 103 29.75 -3.89 -9.35
CA LEU A 103 28.48 -3.41 -8.81
C LEU A 103 27.77 -4.43 -7.92
N ASP A 104 28.03 -5.73 -8.11
CA ASP A 104 27.42 -6.83 -7.35
C ASP A 104 28.00 -7.02 -5.94
N VAL A 105 29.16 -6.44 -5.65
CA VAL A 105 29.75 -6.49 -4.30
C VAL A 105 29.30 -5.27 -3.50
N PRO A 106 28.70 -5.42 -2.30
CA PRO A 106 28.24 -4.29 -1.50
C PRO A 106 29.39 -3.38 -1.06
N THR A 107 29.12 -2.07 -0.97
CA THR A 107 30.11 -1.00 -0.80
C THR A 107 31.04 -1.19 0.40
N PHE A 108 30.56 -1.78 1.50
CA PHE A 108 31.37 -2.00 2.71
C PHE A 108 32.50 -3.02 2.53
N MET A 109 32.39 -3.94 1.56
CA MET A 109 33.46 -4.90 1.24
C MET A 109 34.49 -4.31 0.26
N ARG A 110 34.15 -3.22 -0.44
CA ARG A 110 35.06 -2.56 -1.38
C ARG A 110 36.11 -1.69 -0.68
N GLN A 111 35.82 -1.26 0.54
CA GLN A 111 36.60 -0.25 1.28
C GLN A 111 37.47 -0.81 2.41
N GLN A 112 37.73 -2.13 2.49
CA GLN A 112 38.70 -2.69 3.44
C GLN A 112 40.15 -2.48 2.97
N ARG A 113 40.54 -1.21 2.80
CA ARG A 113 41.91 -0.73 2.83
C ARG A 113 41.89 0.74 3.25
N ASP A 114 41.72 0.93 4.55
CA ASP A 114 42.46 1.92 5.36
C ASP A 114 42.48 1.42 6.80
#